data_AF-A0A3D4WPI5-F1
#
_entry.id   AF-A0A3D4WPI5-F1
#
_cell.length_a   1.000
_cell.length_b   1.000
_cell.length_c   1.000
_cell.angle_alpha   90.00
_cell.angle_beta   90.00
_cell.angle_gamma   90.00
#
_symmetry.space_group_name_H-M   'P 1'
#
loop_
_entity.id
_entity.type
_entity.pdbx_description
1 polymer ?
#
loop_
_entity_poly.entity_id
_entity_poly.type
_entity_poly.pdbx_seq_one_letter_code
_entity_poly.pdbx_strand_id
1 'polypeptide(L)' 'MTTMLLTTNWAGNVTFGAARVYRPDSVGELRRIVAASARIRALGSGHSFSVVADT' A
#
# COMPACT_ATOMS: atom_id res chain seq x y z
N MET A 1 -3.95 -15.70 -2.20
CA MET A 1 -4.65 -15.42 -0.93
C MET A 1 -4.79 -13.92 -0.77
N THR A 2 -6.01 -13.40 -0.63
CA THR A 2 -6.27 -11.98 -0.39
C THR A 2 -6.15 -11.72 1.12
N THR A 3 -5.02 -11.20 1.59
CA THR A 3 -4.84 -10.82 3.00
C THR A 3 -5.71 -9.61 3.33
N MET A 4 -6.39 -9.65 4.49
CA MET A 4 -7.16 -8.54 5.07
C MET A 4 -6.35 -7.23 5.00
N LEU A 5 -6.98 -6.20 4.48
CA LEU A 5 -6.40 -4.88 4.26
C LEU A 5 -6.07 -4.26 5.62
N LEU A 6 -4.87 -3.69 5.76
CA LEU A 6 -4.70 -2.55 6.65
C LEU A 6 -5.57 -1.45 6.05
N THR A 7 -6.83 -1.35 6.49
CA THR A 7 -7.71 -0.24 6.12
C THR A 7 -7.28 1.04 6.81
N THR A 8 -6.52 0.92 7.90
CA THR A 8 -5.99 2.05 8.64
C THR A 8 -4.48 1.96 8.83
N ASN A 9 -3.88 3.09 9.20
CA ASN A 9 -2.54 3.09 9.79
C ASN A 9 -2.52 2.27 11.09
N TRP A 10 -1.31 2.04 11.63
CA TRP A 10 -1.12 1.24 12.83
C TRP A 10 -1.89 1.80 14.04
N ALA A 11 -1.97 3.12 14.18
CA ALA A 11 -2.68 3.79 15.27
C ALA A 11 -4.21 3.86 15.07
N GLY A 12 -4.74 3.42 13.92
CA GLY A 12 -6.17 3.42 13.61
C GLY A 12 -6.78 4.79 13.27
N ASN A 13 -6.01 5.88 13.31
CA ASN A 13 -6.53 7.25 13.13
C ASN A 13 -6.46 7.76 11.68
N VAL A 14 -5.81 7.03 10.77
CA VAL A 14 -5.80 7.32 9.33
C VAL A 14 -6.41 6.13 8.61
N THR A 15 -7.43 6.34 7.77
CA THR A 15 -8.00 5.32 6.89
C THR A 15 -7.43 5.48 5.49
N PHE A 16 -6.94 4.39 4.89
CA PHE A 16 -6.44 4.38 3.52
C PHE A 16 -7.57 4.18 2.51
N GLY A 17 -7.58 4.96 1.44
CA GLY A 17 -8.50 4.85 0.31
C GLY A 17 -8.02 3.91 -0.81
N ALA A 18 -6.86 3.27 -0.64
CA ALA A 18 -6.25 2.42 -1.66
C ALA A 18 -7.21 1.33 -2.20
N ALA A 19 -7.52 1.42 -3.49
CA ALA A 19 -8.40 0.46 -4.18
C ALA A 19 -7.81 -0.96 -4.24
N ARG A 20 -6.47 -1.08 -4.15
CA ARG A 20 -5.75 -2.36 -4.18
C ARG A 20 -4.42 -2.27 -3.45
N VAL A 21 -4.06 -3.34 -2.74
CA VAL A 21 -2.75 -3.53 -2.13
C VAL A 21 -2.02 -4.68 -2.80
N TYR A 22 -0.78 -4.44 -3.24
CA TYR A 22 0.09 -5.47 -3.79
C TYR A 22 1.13 -5.90 -2.75
N ARG A 23 1.50 -7.19 -2.76
CA ARG A 23 2.59 -7.78 -1.96
C ARG A 23 3.52 -8.54 -2.89
N PRO A 24 4.42 -7.86 -3.63
CA PRO A 24 5.31 -8.52 -4.57
C PRO A 24 6.36 -9.36 -3.85
N ASP A 25 6.60 -10.57 -4.34
CA ASP A 25 7.57 -11.51 -3.76
C ASP A 25 8.96 -11.41 -4.40
N SER A 26 9.12 -10.50 -5.37
CA SER A 26 10.40 -10.24 -6.02
C SER A 26 10.50 -8.79 -6.52
N VAL A 27 11.74 -8.33 -6.70
CA VAL A 27 12.02 -7.04 -7.31
C VAL A 27 11.50 -6.97 -8.75
N GLY A 28 11.54 -8.09 -9.49
CA GLY A 28 11.02 -8.17 -10.85
C GLY A 28 9.50 -7.95 -10.91
N GLU A 29 8.76 -8.52 -9.97
CA GLU A 29 7.33 -8.28 -9.83
C GLU A 29 7.00 -6.85 -9.41
N LEU A 30 7.72 -6.31 -8.42
CA LEU A 30 7.58 -4.92 -8.00
C LEU A 30 7.75 -3.96 -9.18
N ARG A 31 8.78 -4.16 -10.01
CA ARG A 31 9.04 -3.35 -11.21
C ARG A 31 7.87 -3.38 -12.19
N ARG A 32 7.29 -4.56 -12.45
CA ARG A 32 6.13 -4.71 -13.34
C ARG A 32 4.91 -3.95 -12.81
N ILE A 33 4.64 -4.04 -11.50
CA ILE A 33 3.52 -3.33 -10.87
C ILE A 33 3.70 -1.82 -10.97
N VAL A 34 4.89 -1.32 -10.62
CA VAL A 34 5.20 0.11 -10.67
C VAL A 34 5.07 0.64 -12.11
N ALA A 35 5.64 -0.06 -13.09
CA ALA A 35 5.58 0.35 -14.50
C ALA A 35 4.15 0.37 -15.07
N ALA A 36 3.25 -0.48 -14.57
CA ALA A 36 1.86 -0.55 -15.02
C ALA A 36 0.91 0.40 -14.26
N SER A 37 1.38 1.10 -13.23
CA SER A 37 0.53 1.91 -12.34
C SER A 37 0.63 3.40 -12.68
N ALA A 38 -0.51 4.05 -12.91
CA ALA A 38 -0.56 5.52 -13.09
C ALA A 38 -0.18 6.27 -11.80
N ARG A 39 -0.53 5.70 -10.63
CA ARG A 39 -0.17 6.20 -9.31
C ARG A 39 -0.03 5.02 -8.36
N ILE A 40 1.02 5.02 -7.55
CA ILE A 40 1.28 3.99 -6.54
C ILE A 40 2.05 4.59 -5.36
N ARG A 41 1.77 4.12 -4.15
CA ARG A 41 2.57 4.41 -2.94
C ARG A 41 3.02 3.11 -2.28
N ALA A 42 4.16 3.18 -1.60
CA ALA A 42 4.63 2.11 -0.75
C ALA A 42 3.94 2.18 0.62
N LEU A 43 3.44 1.05 1.10
CA LEU A 43 2.94 0.89 2.47
C LEU A 43 3.94 0.05 3.27
N GLY A 44 4.61 0.69 4.23
CA GLY A 44 5.48 0.02 5.19
C GLY A 44 4.70 -0.54 6.39
N SER A 45 5.24 -0.35 7.58
CA SER A 45 4.62 -0.76 8.86
C SER A 45 3.40 0.07 9.29
N GLY A 46 3.06 1.14 8.56
CA GLY A 46 1.87 1.95 8.85
C GLY A 46 2.03 2.93 10.03
N HIS A 47 3.24 3.31 10.43
CA HIS A 47 3.47 4.25 11.55
C HIS A 47 3.44 5.75 11.16
N SER A 48 2.97 6.08 9.96
CA SER A 48 2.67 7.47 9.63
C SER A 48 1.31 7.87 10.20
N PHE A 49 1.18 9.13 10.63
CA PHE A 49 -0.07 9.75 11.06
C PHE A 49 -0.67 10.66 9.98
N SER A 50 -0.13 10.60 8.75
CA SER A 50 -0.63 11.31 7.57
C SER A 50 -1.01 10.35 6.45
N VAL A 51 -1.70 10.87 5.43
CA VAL A 51 -2.11 10.14 4.22
C VAL A 51 -0.97 9.91 3.21
N VAL A 52 0.29 10.05 3.62
CA VAL A 52 1.47 9.94 2.73
C VAL A 52 1.57 8.58 2.02
N ALA A 53 1.10 7.52 2.68
CA ALA A 53 1.08 6.17 2.14
C ALA A 53 -0.23 5.85 1.38
N ASP A 54 -1.16 6.81 1.27
CA ASP A 54 -2.46 6.60 0.62
C ASP A 54 -2.41 6.91 -0.88
N THR A 55 -3.18 6.14 -1.67
CA THR A 55 -3.19 6.23 -3.14
C THR A 55 -4.57 6.13 -3.74
#